data_AF-A0A5P0YLY5-F1
#
_entry.id   AF-A0A5P0YLY5-F1
#
_cell.length_a   1.000
_cell.length_b   1.000
_cell.length_c   1.000
_cell.angle_alpha   90.00
_cell.angle_beta   90.00
_cell.angle_gamma   90.00
#
_symmetry.space_group_name_H-M   'P 1'
#
loop_
_entity.id
_entity.type
_entity.pdbx_description
1 polymer ?
#
loop_
_entity_poly.entity_id
_entity_poly.type
_entity_poly.pdbx_seq_one_letter_code
_entity_poly.pdbx_strand_id
1 'polypeptide(L)'
;MRNQPHDTYISAVSDALTEAGLTPADWWTEDTETRGTYCYLNAVITLDPSNTHDLDHDEIPTDAAWPHGLLLLWEWHTGIEAELGEPERGPIWQFAEVKADGSTEYPTPLPVYGYASPAAVVKVARMVIDRSITPVSAFHASLSNSIGELIGDSWNRADELAAACAQWSAREAI
;
A
#
# COMPACT_ATOMS: atom_id res chain seq x y z
N MET A 1 4.49 -20.68 8.95
CA MET A 1 4.56 -19.31 8.41
C MET A 1 5.42 -18.48 9.34
N ARG A 2 6.29 -17.64 8.78
CA ARG A 2 7.15 -16.72 9.55
C ARG A 2 6.34 -15.43 9.73
N ASN A 3 6.12 -14.99 10.97
CA ASN A 3 5.44 -13.71 11.21
C ASN A 3 6.38 -12.58 10.78
N GLN A 4 5.97 -11.75 9.83
CA GLN A 4 6.71 -10.57 9.43
C GLN A 4 6.44 -9.39 10.39
N PRO A 5 7.37 -8.42 10.52
CA PRO A 5 7.23 -7.31 11.46
C PRO A 5 5.93 -6.52 11.30
N HIS A 6 5.40 -6.44 10.08
CA HIS A 6 4.24 -5.64 9.73
C HIS A 6 2.90 -6.41 9.74
N ASP A 7 2.89 -7.73 9.97
CA ASP A 7 1.66 -8.53 9.97
C ASP A 7 0.58 -7.97 10.88
N THR A 8 0.96 -7.58 12.11
CA THR A 8 0.01 -7.04 13.09
C THR A 8 -0.55 -5.69 12.66
N TYR A 9 0.27 -4.88 11.97
CA TYR A 9 -0.17 -3.60 11.45
C TYR A 9 -1.14 -3.77 10.28
N ILE A 10 -0.82 -4.62 9.32
CA ILE A 10 -1.65 -4.88 8.15
C ILE A 10 -2.97 -5.55 8.56
N SER A 11 -2.95 -6.46 9.53
CA SER A 11 -4.18 -7.00 10.12
C SER A 11 -5.05 -5.89 10.72
N ALA A 12 -4.48 -4.94 11.48
CA ALA A 12 -5.24 -3.83 12.04
C ALA A 12 -5.81 -2.88 10.98
N VAL A 13 -5.10 -2.69 9.86
CA VAL A 13 -5.61 -1.93 8.70
C VAL A 13 -6.75 -2.68 8.02
N SER A 14 -6.61 -3.98 7.79
CA SER A 14 -7.67 -4.83 7.22
C SER A 14 -8.94 -4.84 8.08
N ASP A 15 -8.79 -4.94 9.41
CA ASP A 15 -9.90 -4.89 10.35
C ASP A 15 -10.62 -3.52 10.28
N ALA A 16 -9.87 -2.42 10.25
CA ALA A 16 -10.45 -1.07 10.13
C ALA A 16 -11.15 -0.83 8.79
N LEU A 17 -10.61 -1.37 7.68
CA LEU A 17 -11.26 -1.33 6.37
C LEU A 17 -12.59 -2.10 6.40
N THR A 18 -12.59 -3.30 7.00
CA THR A 18 -13.79 -4.12 7.16
C THR A 18 -14.85 -3.43 8.03
N GLU A 19 -14.46 -2.86 9.17
CA GLU A 19 -15.38 -2.10 10.05
C GLU A 19 -15.98 -0.89 9.33
N ALA A 20 -15.24 -0.27 8.42
CA ALA A 20 -15.71 0.81 7.58
C ALA A 20 -16.56 0.34 6.37
N GLY A 21 -16.78 -0.96 6.18
CA GLY A 21 -17.52 -1.50 5.03
C GLY A 21 -16.73 -1.51 3.73
N LEU A 22 -15.40 -1.45 3.81
CA LEU A 22 -14.46 -1.63 2.70
C LEU A 22 -13.74 -2.98 2.83
N THR A 23 -14.50 -4.07 2.99
CA THR A 23 -13.95 -5.40 3.22
C THR A 23 -12.94 -5.78 2.14
N PRO A 24 -11.67 -6.07 2.49
CA PRO A 24 -10.70 -6.56 1.52
C PRO A 24 -11.14 -7.89 0.92
N ALA A 25 -10.96 -8.04 -0.39
CA ALA A 25 -11.14 -9.31 -1.08
C ALA A 25 -10.02 -10.30 -0.71
N ASP A 26 -8.79 -9.78 -0.56
CA ASP A 26 -7.62 -10.53 -0.11
C ASP A 26 -6.58 -9.58 0.49
N TRP A 27 -5.67 -10.10 1.31
CA TRP A 27 -4.46 -9.39 1.70
C TRP A 27 -3.34 -10.34 2.13
N TRP A 28 -2.10 -9.92 1.93
CA TRP A 28 -0.92 -10.68 2.35
C TRP A 28 0.27 -9.77 2.68
N THR A 29 1.27 -10.39 3.31
CA THR A 29 2.54 -9.77 3.72
C THR A 29 3.70 -10.69 3.33
N GLU A 30 4.81 -10.12 2.86
CA GLU A 30 6.05 -10.87 2.63
C GLU A 30 7.27 -9.94 2.80
N ASP A 31 8.45 -10.55 2.80
CA ASP A 31 9.70 -9.90 2.43
C ASP A 31 9.95 -10.21 0.95
N THR A 32 10.29 -9.20 0.17
CA THR A 32 10.50 -9.34 -1.27
C THR A 32 11.78 -8.65 -1.70
N GLU A 33 12.36 -9.08 -2.82
CA GLU A 33 13.66 -8.60 -3.27
C GLU A 33 13.52 -7.40 -4.21
N THR A 34 14.20 -6.30 -3.90
CA THR A 34 14.58 -5.28 -4.89
C THR A 34 15.83 -5.73 -5.65
N ARG A 35 15.75 -5.63 -6.98
CA ARG A 35 16.88 -5.85 -7.92
C ARG A 35 17.68 -7.14 -7.69
N GLY A 36 17.05 -8.16 -7.12
CA GLY A 36 17.64 -9.46 -6.79
C GLY A 36 18.79 -9.43 -5.77
N THR A 37 18.93 -8.36 -4.99
CA THR A 37 20.07 -8.19 -4.05
C THR A 37 19.65 -7.79 -2.64
N TYR A 38 18.61 -6.96 -2.49
CA TYR A 38 18.21 -6.46 -1.17
C TYR A 38 16.74 -6.73 -0.92
N CYS A 39 16.37 -7.02 0.32
CA CYS A 39 14.97 -7.24 0.68
C CYS A 39 14.31 -5.94 1.14
N TYR A 40 13.02 -5.81 0.86
CA TYR A 40 12.10 -4.87 1.50
C TYR A 40 10.88 -5.62 2.03
N LEU A 41 10.15 -5.02 2.99
CA LEU A 41 8.89 -5.60 3.45
C LEU A 41 7.76 -5.03 2.61
N ASN A 42 6.83 -5.85 2.16
CA ASN A 42 5.66 -5.39 1.43
C ASN A 42 4.37 -6.00 1.99
N ALA A 43 3.28 -5.30 1.76
CA ALA A 43 1.94 -5.81 1.98
C ALA A 43 1.03 -5.32 0.87
N VAL A 44 0.12 -6.19 0.47
CA VAL A 44 -0.88 -5.90 -0.55
C VAL A 44 -2.24 -6.16 0.07
N ILE A 45 -3.13 -5.17 -0.03
CA ILE A 45 -4.54 -5.29 0.33
C ILE A 45 -5.36 -5.04 -0.92
N THR A 46 -6.12 -6.04 -1.35
CA THR A 46 -6.98 -5.96 -2.53
C THR A 46 -8.38 -5.54 -2.10
N LEU A 47 -8.85 -4.43 -2.64
CA LEU A 47 -10.23 -3.97 -2.50
C LEU A 47 -10.98 -4.19 -3.81
N ASP A 48 -12.28 -4.47 -3.70
CA ASP A 48 -13.22 -4.52 -4.83
C ASP A 48 -14.36 -3.51 -4.62
N PRO A 49 -14.12 -2.21 -4.88
CA PRO A 49 -15.14 -1.18 -4.67
C PRO A 49 -16.34 -1.30 -5.62
N SER A 50 -16.17 -1.97 -6.76
CA SER A 50 -17.24 -2.13 -7.76
C SER A 50 -18.04 -3.41 -7.57
N ASN A 51 -17.62 -4.31 -6.67
CA ASN A 51 -18.20 -5.64 -6.48
C ASN A 51 -18.21 -6.45 -7.81
N THR A 52 -17.08 -6.41 -8.53
CA THR A 52 -16.88 -7.03 -9.84
C THR A 52 -15.82 -8.12 -9.84
N HIS A 53 -15.21 -8.46 -8.70
CA HIS A 53 -14.12 -9.42 -8.61
C HIS A 53 -14.48 -10.83 -9.09
N ASP A 54 -15.72 -11.26 -8.85
CA ASP A 54 -16.22 -12.59 -9.23
C ASP A 54 -16.86 -12.62 -10.63
N LEU A 55 -16.82 -11.52 -11.37
CA LEU A 55 -17.45 -11.40 -12.70
C LEU A 55 -16.44 -11.66 -13.82
N ASP A 56 -16.91 -12.27 -14.90
CA ASP A 56 -16.14 -12.32 -16.14
C ASP A 56 -16.02 -10.91 -16.76
N HIS A 57 -14.97 -10.69 -17.56
CA HIS A 57 -14.65 -9.37 -18.11
C HIS A 57 -15.82 -8.72 -18.88
N ASP A 58 -16.60 -9.53 -19.61
CA ASP A 58 -17.75 -9.10 -20.39
C ASP A 58 -19.01 -8.85 -19.55
N GLU A 59 -19.02 -9.24 -18.27
CA GLU A 59 -20.10 -8.99 -17.32
C GLU A 59 -19.90 -7.72 -16.48
N ILE A 60 -18.68 -7.17 -16.48
CA ILE A 60 -18.35 -5.95 -15.74
C ILE A 60 -19.12 -4.75 -16.32
N PRO A 61 -19.87 -4.00 -15.50
CA PRO A 61 -20.56 -2.80 -15.97
C PRO A 61 -19.58 -1.79 -16.59
N THR A 62 -19.94 -1.22 -17.74
CA THR A 62 -19.09 -0.26 -18.45
C THR A 62 -18.83 1.03 -17.66
N ASP A 63 -19.65 1.31 -16.65
CA ASP A 63 -19.56 2.45 -15.75
C ASP A 63 -18.99 2.10 -14.36
N ALA A 64 -18.49 0.87 -14.17
CA ALA A 64 -17.80 0.48 -12.96
C ALA A 64 -16.57 1.38 -12.73
N ALA A 65 -16.52 2.04 -11.57
CA ALA A 65 -15.45 2.98 -11.25
C ALA A 65 -14.09 2.28 -11.04
N TRP A 66 -14.09 1.01 -10.65
CA TRP A 66 -12.93 0.17 -10.39
C TRP A 66 -13.17 -1.23 -10.95
N PRO A 67 -13.16 -1.42 -12.28
CA PRO A 67 -13.70 -2.62 -12.93
C PRO A 67 -12.96 -3.91 -12.54
N HIS A 68 -11.67 -3.83 -12.21
CA HIS A 68 -10.85 -5.01 -11.85
C HIS A 68 -10.31 -4.94 -10.41
N GLY A 69 -10.78 -3.96 -9.63
CA GLY A 69 -10.34 -3.76 -8.25
C GLY A 69 -9.22 -2.73 -8.09
N LEU A 70 -8.83 -2.57 -6.83
CA LEU A 70 -7.92 -1.54 -6.32
C LEU A 70 -6.94 -2.20 -5.35
N LEU A 71 -5.65 -1.98 -5.53
CA LEU A 71 -4.63 -2.38 -4.57
C LEU A 71 -4.27 -1.21 -3.66
N LEU A 72 -4.23 -1.46 -2.35
CA LEU A 72 -3.47 -0.64 -1.40
C LEU A 72 -2.18 -1.37 -1.08
N LEU A 73 -1.07 -0.65 -1.23
CA LEU A 73 0.27 -1.19 -1.12
C LEU A 73 0.98 -0.49 0.03
N TRP A 74 1.58 -1.28 0.92
CA TRP A 74 2.46 -0.77 1.94
C TRP A 74 3.84 -1.39 1.74
N GLU A 75 4.86 -0.56 1.62
CA GLU A 75 6.23 -1.02 1.47
C GLU A 75 7.12 -0.37 2.52
N TRP A 76 8.05 -1.13 3.08
CA TRP A 76 9.09 -0.61 3.96
C TRP A 76 10.46 -0.86 3.36
N HIS A 77 11.13 0.22 3.01
CA HIS A 77 12.41 0.21 2.31
C HIS A 77 13.58 0.35 3.29
N THR A 78 14.66 -0.37 3.05
CA THR A 78 15.89 -0.29 3.86
C THR A 78 16.67 1.01 3.60
N GLY A 79 16.46 1.61 2.42
CA GLY A 79 17.19 2.76 1.89
C GLY A 79 18.57 2.45 1.32
N ILE A 80 18.97 1.16 1.25
CA ILE A 80 20.29 0.76 0.77
C ILE A 80 20.49 1.13 -0.71
N GLU A 81 19.43 1.06 -1.51
CA GLU A 81 19.46 1.34 -2.94
C GLU A 81 18.94 2.73 -3.31
N ALA A 82 18.81 3.64 -2.32
CA ALA A 82 18.29 4.98 -2.55
C ALA A 82 19.13 5.77 -3.58
N GLU A 83 20.46 5.60 -3.57
CA GLU A 83 21.35 6.21 -4.56
C GLU A 83 21.19 5.61 -5.97
N LEU A 84 20.57 4.44 -6.09
CA LEU A 84 20.28 3.75 -7.34
C LEU A 84 18.86 4.03 -7.86
N GLY A 85 18.13 4.95 -7.21
CA GLY A 85 16.78 5.37 -7.58
C GLY A 85 15.65 4.61 -6.89
N GLU A 86 15.94 3.73 -5.93
CA GLU A 86 14.91 3.12 -5.07
C GLU A 86 14.46 4.12 -3.97
N PRO A 87 13.32 3.87 -3.30
CA PRO A 87 12.85 4.74 -2.23
C PRO A 87 13.85 4.90 -1.08
N GLU A 88 13.77 6.06 -0.41
CA GLU A 88 14.48 6.29 0.85
C GLU A 88 14.03 5.30 1.94
N ARG A 89 14.85 5.19 2.99
CA ARG A 89 14.55 4.31 4.12
C ARG A 89 13.21 4.66 4.75
N GLY A 90 12.36 3.66 4.92
CA GLY A 90 11.13 3.75 5.69
C GLY A 90 9.90 3.28 4.93
N PRO A 91 8.72 3.43 5.58
CA PRO A 91 7.47 3.00 5.01
C PRO A 91 6.90 3.99 4.00
N ILE A 92 6.22 3.47 2.98
CA ILE A 92 5.39 4.22 2.04
C ILE A 92 4.06 3.50 1.83
N TRP A 93 2.98 4.27 1.76
CA TRP A 93 1.68 3.80 1.30
C TRP A 93 1.46 4.24 -0.14
N GLN A 94 0.96 3.33 -0.96
CA GLN A 94 0.64 3.57 -2.36
C GLN A 94 -0.70 2.91 -2.71
N PHE A 95 -1.23 3.25 -3.87
CA PHE A 95 -2.35 2.54 -4.47
C PHE A 95 -2.07 2.26 -5.95
N ALA A 96 -2.71 1.22 -6.47
CA ALA A 96 -2.67 0.91 -7.89
C ALA A 96 -4.02 0.38 -8.37
N GLU A 97 -4.42 0.79 -9.57
CA GLU A 97 -5.56 0.20 -10.27
C GLU A 97 -5.14 -1.11 -10.92
N VAL A 98 -5.99 -2.14 -10.78
CA VAL A 98 -5.81 -3.42 -11.46
C VAL A 98 -6.36 -3.31 -12.88
N LYS A 99 -5.64 -3.85 -13.85
CA LYS A 99 -6.05 -3.91 -15.25
C LYS A 99 -6.74 -5.25 -15.56
N ALA A 100 -7.38 -5.31 -16.72
CA ALA A 100 -8.10 -6.51 -17.18
C ALA A 100 -7.21 -7.77 -17.27
N ASP A 101 -5.91 -7.61 -17.49
CA ASP A 101 -4.94 -8.71 -17.55
C ASP A 101 -4.33 -9.06 -16.17
N GLY A 102 -4.84 -8.46 -15.10
CA GLY A 102 -4.34 -8.60 -13.73
C GLY A 102 -3.06 -7.81 -13.44
N SER A 103 -2.49 -7.11 -14.43
CA SER A 103 -1.35 -6.22 -14.19
C SER A 103 -1.79 -4.93 -13.50
N THR A 104 -0.83 -4.23 -12.91
CA THR A 104 -1.04 -2.90 -12.33
C THR A 104 -0.16 -1.88 -13.03
N GLU A 105 -0.63 -0.64 -13.09
CA GLU A 105 0.24 0.49 -13.44
C GLU A 105 1.09 0.93 -12.25
N TYR A 106 2.13 1.73 -12.50
CA TYR A 106 3.04 2.20 -11.47
C TYR A 106 2.27 2.74 -10.24
N PRO A 107 2.51 2.17 -9.05
CA PRO A 107 1.80 2.57 -7.85
C PRO A 107 1.93 4.07 -7.54
N THR A 108 0.80 4.69 -7.21
CA THR A 108 0.74 6.12 -6.84
C THR A 108 0.85 6.28 -5.33
N PRO A 109 1.77 7.12 -4.82
CA PRO A 109 1.87 7.43 -3.40
C PRO A 109 0.58 8.01 -2.79
N LEU A 110 0.26 7.58 -1.57
CA LEU A 110 -0.86 8.08 -0.80
C LEU A 110 -0.44 9.20 0.16
N PRO A 111 -1.28 10.23 0.37
CA PRO A 111 -1.01 11.34 1.29
C PRO A 111 -1.23 10.94 2.76
N VAL A 112 -0.52 9.93 3.24
CA VAL A 112 -0.57 9.47 4.63
C VAL A 112 0.84 9.20 5.14
N TYR A 113 1.00 9.22 6.47
CA TYR A 113 2.25 8.74 7.06
C TYR A 113 2.51 7.28 6.66
N GLY A 114 3.77 6.89 6.47
CA GLY A 114 4.03 5.50 6.11
C GLY A 114 3.64 4.50 7.22
N TYR A 115 3.65 4.90 8.50
CA TYR A 115 3.01 4.16 9.59
C TYR A 115 1.65 4.76 9.98
N ALA A 116 0.84 5.17 9.01
CA ALA A 116 -0.45 5.80 9.26
C ALA A 116 -1.36 4.94 10.15
N SER A 117 -2.17 5.60 10.96
CA SER A 117 -3.23 4.93 11.71
C SER A 117 -4.19 4.21 10.75
N PRO A 118 -4.74 3.04 11.13
CA PRO A 118 -5.74 2.34 10.31
C PRO A 118 -6.90 3.24 9.85
N ALA A 119 -7.36 4.15 10.72
CA ALA A 119 -8.41 5.12 10.38
C ALA A 119 -7.98 6.11 9.27
N ALA A 120 -6.72 6.55 9.25
CA ALA A 120 -6.19 7.39 8.18
C ALA A 120 -6.13 6.63 6.85
N VAL A 121 -5.70 5.36 6.86
CA VAL A 121 -5.71 4.49 5.67
C VAL A 121 -7.12 4.32 5.12
N VAL A 122 -8.11 4.06 5.99
CA VAL A 122 -9.54 3.98 5.60
C VAL A 122 -10.00 5.28 4.93
N LYS A 123 -9.69 6.43 5.53
CA LYS A 123 -10.09 7.73 4.99
C LYS A 123 -9.52 7.95 3.58
N VAL A 124 -8.26 7.62 3.38
CA VAL A 124 -7.60 7.78 2.09
C VAL A 124 -8.06 6.73 1.07
N ALA A 125 -8.32 5.49 1.49
CA ALA A 125 -8.94 4.48 0.63
C ALA A 125 -10.27 4.97 0.05
N ARG A 126 -11.13 5.60 0.86
CA ARG A 126 -12.36 6.24 0.36
C ARG A 126 -12.09 7.33 -0.66
N MET A 127 -11.12 8.20 -0.39
CA MET A 127 -10.76 9.27 -1.33
C MET A 127 -10.23 8.73 -2.66
N VAL A 128 -9.48 7.62 -2.63
CA VAL A 128 -9.07 6.91 -3.84
C VAL A 128 -10.30 6.35 -4.55
N ILE A 129 -11.16 5.61 -3.85
CA ILE A 129 -12.38 5.00 -4.41
C ILE A 129 -13.25 6.06 -5.10
N ASP A 130 -13.43 7.21 -4.46
CA ASP A 130 -14.19 8.36 -4.98
C ASP A 130 -13.42 9.18 -6.03
N ARG A 131 -12.25 8.71 -6.48
CA ARG A 131 -11.34 9.35 -7.44
C ARG A 131 -10.93 10.78 -7.07
N SER A 132 -11.00 11.13 -5.78
CA SER A 132 -10.53 12.41 -5.22
C SER A 132 -9.01 12.49 -5.13
N ILE A 133 -8.33 11.34 -5.13
CA ILE A 133 -6.89 11.22 -5.33
C ILE A 133 -6.66 10.67 -6.74
N THR A 134 -5.94 11.43 -7.56
CA THR A 134 -5.64 11.04 -8.93
C THR A 134 -4.27 10.36 -9.00
N PRO A 135 -4.11 9.32 -9.84
CA PRO A 135 -2.80 8.73 -10.10
C PRO A 135 -1.81 9.79 -10.58
N VAL A 136 -0.66 9.89 -9.92
CA VAL A 136 0.47 10.69 -10.40
C VAL A 136 1.57 9.75 -10.85
N SER A 137 2.05 9.94 -12.09
CA SER A 137 3.16 9.16 -12.61
C SER A 137 4.38 9.28 -11.70
N ALA A 138 4.88 8.14 -11.22
CA ALA A 138 6.05 8.04 -10.35
C ALA A 138 7.30 8.75 -10.91
N PHE A 139 7.39 8.92 -12.24
CA PHE A 139 8.49 9.64 -12.91
C PHE A 139 8.52 11.16 -12.66
N HIS A 140 7.43 11.74 -12.12
CA HIS A 140 7.35 13.17 -11.80
C HIS A 140 7.17 13.46 -10.31
N ALA A 141 6.99 12.44 -9.48
CA ALA A 141 6.81 12.61 -8.06
C ALA A 141 8.18 12.73 -7.37
N SER A 142 8.72 13.96 -7.31
CA SER A 142 9.50 14.31 -6.13
C SER A 142 8.54 14.19 -4.94
N LEU A 143 8.69 13.10 -4.17
CA LEU A 143 7.82 12.71 -3.04
C LEU A 143 7.59 13.84 -2.02
N SER A 144 8.41 14.89 -2.06
CA SER A 144 8.36 16.05 -1.16
C SER A 144 7.38 17.16 -1.55
N ASN A 145 6.96 17.30 -2.83
CA ASN A 145 6.29 18.53 -3.27
C ASN A 145 4.91 18.34 -3.95
N SER A 146 4.51 17.10 -4.24
CA SER A 146 3.31 16.83 -5.05
C SER A 146 2.19 16.12 -4.30
N ILE A 147 2.51 15.49 -3.17
CA ILE A 147 1.53 14.90 -2.27
C ILE A 147 1.10 16.02 -1.33
N GLY A 148 -0.19 16.33 -1.26
CA GLY A 148 -0.72 17.42 -0.43
C GLY A 148 -0.45 17.24 1.08
N GLU A 149 -1.19 17.96 1.91
CA GLU A 149 -1.10 17.78 3.37
C GLU A 149 -1.37 16.31 3.76
N LEU A 150 -0.52 15.76 4.64
CA LEU A 150 -0.68 14.40 5.15
C LEU A 150 -2.01 14.25 5.88
N ILE A 151 -2.70 13.16 5.60
CA ILE A 151 -4.05 12.89 6.10
C ILE A 151 -3.97 12.00 7.34
N GLY A 152 -4.54 12.51 8.44
CA GLY A 152 -4.66 11.78 9.70
C GLY A 152 -3.33 11.68 10.46
N ASP A 153 -3.28 10.76 11.42
CA ASP A 153 -2.14 10.58 12.33
C ASP A 153 -1.46 9.24 12.11
N SER A 154 -0.27 9.06 12.69
CA SER A 154 0.42 7.76 12.78
C SER A 154 -0.31 6.77 13.69
N TRP A 155 -0.07 5.48 13.47
CA TRP A 155 -0.56 4.41 14.32
C TRP A 155 0.04 4.54 15.72
N ASN A 156 -0.75 4.23 16.75
CA ASN A 156 -0.30 4.34 18.15
C ASN A 156 0.84 3.38 18.52
N ARG A 157 1.12 2.38 17.68
CA ARG A 157 2.25 1.45 17.79
C ARG A 157 3.30 1.66 16.70
N ALA A 158 3.31 2.83 16.05
CA ALA A 158 4.26 3.15 14.97
C ALA A 158 5.72 3.00 15.41
N ASP A 159 6.08 3.45 16.62
CA ASP A 159 7.45 3.33 17.14
C ASP A 159 7.87 1.86 17.35
N GLU A 160 6.94 1.01 17.81
CA GLU A 160 7.16 -0.42 17.99
C GLU A 160 7.39 -1.10 16.64
N LEU A 161 6.53 -0.80 15.66
CA LEU A 161 6.66 -1.31 14.30
C LEU A 161 7.97 -0.83 13.65
N ALA A 162 8.30 0.46 13.79
CA ALA A 162 9.53 1.02 13.27
C ALA A 162 10.77 0.33 13.84
N ALA A 163 10.77 0.04 15.15
CA ALA A 163 11.83 -0.71 15.79
C ALA A 163 11.90 -2.17 15.26
N ALA A 164 10.76 -2.83 15.06
CA ALA A 164 10.71 -4.19 14.52
C ALA A 164 11.21 -4.26 13.07
N CYS A 165 10.80 -3.32 12.20
CA CYS A 165 11.31 -3.22 10.83
C CYS A 165 12.81 -2.91 10.80
N ALA A 166 13.30 -2.03 11.67
CA ALA A 166 14.73 -1.75 11.78
C ALA A 166 15.53 -3.00 12.19
N GLN A 167 15.04 -3.78 13.16
CA GLN A 167 15.67 -5.04 13.58
C GLN A 167 15.62 -6.12 12.50
N TRP A 168 14.55 -6.17 11.70
CA TRP A 168 14.48 -7.02 10.52
C TRP A 168 15.54 -6.60 9.49
N SER A 169 15.62 -5.32 9.15
CA SER A 169 16.59 -4.82 8.15
C SER A 169 18.05 -5.09 8.53
N ALA A 170 18.37 -5.06 9.83
CA ALA A 170 19.71 -5.35 10.32
C ALA A 170 20.09 -6.83 10.20
N ARG A 171 19.10 -7.75 10.10
CA ARG A 171 19.33 -9.18 9.87
C ARG A 171 19.50 -9.51 8.40
N GLU A 172 18.79 -8.80 7.53
CA GLU A 172 18.87 -8.97 6.06
C GLU A 172 20.12 -8.32 5.45
N ALA A 173 20.77 -7.38 6.15
CA ALA A 173 21.98 -6.71 5.69
C ALA A 173 23.29 -7.51 5.93
N ILE A 174 23.20 -8.80 6.30
CA ILE A 174 24.34 -9.70 6.57
C ILE A 174 24.47 -10.71 5.44
#